data_AF-A0AAV5XSY2-F1
#
_entry.id   AF-A0AAV5XSY2-F1
#
_cell.length_a   1.000
_cell.length_b   1.000
_cell.length_c   1.000
_cell.angle_alpha   90.00
_cell.angle_beta   90.00
_cell.angle_gamma   90.00
#
_symmetry.space_group_name_H-M   'P 1'
#
loop_
_entity.id
_entity.type
_entity.pdbx_description
1 polymer ?
#
loop_
_entity_poly.entity_id
_entity_poly.type
_entity_poly.pdbx_seq_one_letter_code
_entity_poly.pdbx_strand_id
1 'polypeptide(L)'
;MQPEWLKRYFTLPEDGCFETAEGAVSRRDFVKTGFAAGVAGGIAAGPVVGAVGQAEAQAVNPMGRDWWPSPWGPQDEAGASNRITPAKVLEAARLIKRGTVYRLGMILEAGIPLFGARHVSITIPGGPTGGPFGKHQLHYNDEMFSGEIGQVGSQFDGLGHIAIKVGNDIRYYNGFTQAQVGGPYGLQKLGIHNVKPFFTRGILLDVLSYKGGDRLPIGYVITMDDVMQTLRRQGVREPGEGDVVLFRTGHIKLWKKDNVEFNKGEPGPGATVAKWLVEKKIACVGGDNWATEAVPGEDQDRPFECHAIWMTTNGIYNIENQYLEDLAQDKVYEFAWSFTPLPLKGATGSPGNSVAIA
;
A
#
# COMPACT_ATOMS: atom_id res chain seq x y z
N MET A 1 -6.43 40.38 -1.98
CA MET A 1 -5.57 41.39 -1.31
C MET A 1 -5.11 40.79 0.00
N GLN A 2 -3.79 40.59 0.19
CA GLN A 2 -3.27 40.07 1.46
C GLN A 2 -3.25 41.18 2.53
N PRO A 3 -3.44 40.85 3.83
CA PRO A 3 -3.49 41.84 4.90
C PRO A 3 -2.15 42.56 5.09
N GLU A 4 -2.18 43.87 5.38
CA GLU A 4 -0.99 44.73 5.55
C GLU A 4 0.01 44.22 6.61
N TRP A 5 -0.45 43.46 7.60
CA TRP A 5 0.43 42.90 8.64
C TRP A 5 1.39 41.83 8.09
N LEU A 6 1.03 41.16 6.98
CA LEU A 6 1.87 40.12 6.37
C LEU A 6 3.11 40.72 5.68
N LYS A 7 3.01 41.95 5.16
CA LYS A 7 4.10 42.61 4.42
C LYS A 7 5.31 42.91 5.28
N ARG A 8 5.12 43.11 6.59
CA ARG A 8 6.20 43.39 7.56
C ARG A 8 7.14 42.21 7.80
N TYR A 9 6.73 40.99 7.47
CA TYR A 9 7.55 39.78 7.69
C TYR A 9 8.35 39.35 6.46
N PHE A 10 8.14 40.00 5.30
CA PHE A 10 8.82 39.66 4.04
C PHE A 10 9.65 40.81 3.45
N THR A 11 9.70 41.97 4.11
CA THR A 11 10.69 43.01 3.80
C THR A 11 12.03 42.64 4.42
N LEU A 12 12.97 42.21 3.58
CA LEU A 12 14.40 42.19 3.95
C LEU A 12 14.81 43.63 4.34
N PRO A 13 15.63 43.83 5.38
CA PRO A 13 16.13 45.16 5.68
C PRO A 13 17.05 45.61 4.54
N GLU A 14 16.71 46.74 3.91
CA GLU A 14 17.67 47.54 3.17
C GLU A 14 18.60 48.19 4.19
N ASP A 15 19.90 47.96 4.00
CA ASP A 15 21.03 48.61 4.65
C ASP A 15 21.23 48.39 6.16
N GLY A 16 21.99 47.33 6.48
CA GLY A 16 22.62 47.14 7.78
C GLY A 16 23.84 46.25 7.66
N CYS A 17 25.04 46.86 7.65
CA CYS A 17 26.32 46.17 7.71
C CYS A 17 26.35 45.19 8.89
N PHE A 18 26.57 43.91 8.61
CA PHE A 18 27.03 42.94 9.60
C PHE A 18 28.49 42.60 9.29
N GLU A 19 29.36 42.92 10.25
CA GLU A 19 30.74 42.43 10.30
C GLU A 19 30.73 40.89 10.19
N THR A 20 31.53 40.38 9.27
CA THR A 20 31.71 38.95 9.05
C THR A 20 32.59 38.37 10.17
N ALA A 21 31.99 37.60 11.08
CA ALA A 21 32.72 36.57 11.79
C ALA A 21 32.99 35.41 10.83
N GLU A 22 34.25 35.02 10.72
CA GLU A 22 34.76 34.00 9.81
C GLU A 22 34.09 32.63 10.04
N GLY A 23 33.82 31.93 8.93
CA GLY A 23 33.58 30.48 8.94
C GLY A 23 32.13 30.03 8.75
N ALA A 24 31.47 30.41 7.66
CA ALA A 24 30.31 29.67 7.16
C ALA A 24 30.25 29.72 5.62
N VAL A 25 30.39 28.56 4.99
CA VAL A 25 30.33 28.38 3.54
C VAL A 25 28.92 28.64 3.03
N SER A 26 28.78 29.61 2.12
CA SER A 26 27.51 29.99 1.48
C SER A 26 27.26 29.19 0.20
N ARG A 27 25.98 28.88 -0.07
CA ARG A 27 25.45 28.06 -1.18
C ARG A 27 25.67 28.64 -2.61
N ARG A 28 26.65 29.52 -2.82
CA ARG A 28 26.92 30.21 -4.10
C ARG A 28 28.24 29.85 -4.79
N ASP A 29 29.07 28.97 -4.22
CA ASP A 29 30.40 28.65 -4.77
C ASP A 29 30.49 27.37 -5.62
N PHE A 30 29.38 26.83 -6.13
CA PHE A 30 29.41 25.58 -6.94
C PHE A 30 29.22 25.76 -8.46
N VAL A 31 29.41 26.96 -9.04
CA VAL A 31 29.14 27.15 -10.49
C VAL A 31 30.27 27.85 -11.26
N LYS A 32 31.50 27.93 -10.74
CA LYS A 32 32.62 28.45 -11.54
C LYS A 32 33.90 27.65 -11.35
N THR A 33 33.99 26.50 -12.03
CA THR A 33 35.21 26.00 -12.70
C THR A 33 34.92 24.65 -13.36
N GLY A 34 35.12 24.55 -14.68
CA GLY A 34 35.19 23.27 -15.36
C GLY A 34 34.55 23.21 -16.75
N PHE A 35 34.85 24.13 -17.65
CA PHE A 35 34.56 23.95 -19.09
C PHE A 35 35.82 24.23 -19.91
N ALA A 36 36.30 23.18 -20.60
CA ALA A 36 37.20 23.12 -21.77
C ALA A 36 37.97 21.78 -21.68
N ALA A 37 38.14 20.95 -22.70
CA ALA A 37 37.69 20.90 -24.09
C ALA A 37 37.95 19.45 -24.58
N GLY A 38 37.23 18.99 -25.62
CA GLY A 38 37.53 17.72 -26.28
C GLY A 38 36.48 17.33 -27.33
N VAL A 39 36.58 17.93 -28.52
CA VAL A 39 35.79 17.60 -29.72
C VAL A 39 36.52 16.54 -30.53
N ALA A 40 35.82 15.47 -30.94
CA ALA A 40 35.71 14.97 -32.33
C ALA A 40 35.52 13.44 -32.38
N GLY A 41 34.43 13.00 -33.02
CA GLY A 41 34.18 11.60 -33.33
C GLY A 41 32.74 11.37 -33.76
N GLY A 42 32.40 11.80 -34.97
CA GLY A 42 31.08 11.61 -35.56
C GLY A 42 30.80 10.13 -35.87
N ILE A 43 29.61 9.65 -35.49
CA ILE A 43 28.99 8.45 -36.03
C ILE A 43 27.55 8.81 -36.41
N ALA A 44 27.19 8.41 -37.63
CA ALA A 44 25.96 8.75 -38.33
C ALA A 44 24.70 8.37 -37.54
N ALA A 45 23.76 9.31 -37.46
CA ALA A 45 22.39 9.06 -37.00
C ALA A 45 21.60 8.36 -38.12
N GLY A 46 21.48 7.04 -38.03
CA GLY A 46 20.39 6.30 -38.68
C GLY A 46 19.16 6.28 -37.76
N PRO A 47 17.93 6.16 -38.30
CA PRO A 47 16.75 6.07 -37.47
C PRO A 47 16.75 4.70 -36.79
N VAL A 48 17.03 4.68 -35.48
CA VAL A 48 16.76 3.50 -34.65
C VAL A 48 15.25 3.48 -34.42
N VAL A 49 14.54 2.81 -35.31
CA VAL A 49 13.20 2.32 -35.02
C VAL A 49 13.37 1.33 -33.87
N GLY A 50 13.08 1.78 -32.66
CA GLY A 50 13.15 0.95 -31.46
C GLY A 50 12.28 -0.27 -31.66
N ALA A 51 12.92 -1.43 -31.76
CA ALA A 51 12.26 -2.72 -31.79
C ALA A 51 11.36 -2.82 -30.56
N VAL A 52 10.07 -3.08 -30.78
CA VAL A 52 9.17 -3.56 -29.74
C VAL A 52 9.80 -4.86 -29.26
N GLY A 53 10.41 -4.83 -28.07
CA GLY A 53 11.06 -6.00 -27.48
C GLY A 53 10.06 -7.16 -27.48
N GLN A 54 10.41 -8.25 -28.15
CA GLN A 54 9.67 -9.50 -28.03
C GLN A 54 9.60 -9.84 -26.55
N ALA A 55 8.38 -10.07 -26.04
CA ALA A 55 8.19 -10.53 -24.68
C ALA A 55 9.08 -11.76 -24.47
N GLU A 56 9.96 -11.73 -23.47
CA GLU A 56 10.73 -12.92 -23.07
C GLU A 56 9.72 -14.06 -22.84
N ALA A 57 9.85 -15.14 -23.60
CA ALA A 57 9.00 -16.31 -23.44
C ALA A 57 9.16 -16.86 -22.01
N GLN A 58 8.06 -16.99 -21.26
CA GLN A 58 8.07 -17.36 -19.84
C GLN A 58 8.15 -18.89 -19.68
N ALA A 59 9.16 -19.51 -20.31
CA ALA A 59 9.26 -20.97 -20.45
C ALA A 59 9.32 -21.73 -19.10
N VAL A 60 9.70 -21.05 -18.00
CA VAL A 60 9.69 -21.60 -16.63
C VAL A 60 8.93 -20.65 -15.71
N ASN A 61 7.63 -20.88 -15.55
CA ASN A 61 6.74 -20.04 -14.76
C ASN A 61 6.06 -20.88 -13.65
N PRO A 62 6.36 -20.62 -12.35
CA PRO A 62 5.81 -21.41 -11.24
C PRO A 62 4.29 -21.22 -11.04
N MET A 63 3.71 -20.22 -11.70
CA MET A 63 2.28 -19.91 -11.67
C MET A 63 1.53 -20.47 -12.89
N GLY A 64 2.24 -21.08 -13.84
CA GLY A 64 1.65 -21.83 -14.96
C GLY A 64 0.98 -21.00 -16.07
N ARG A 65 1.07 -19.66 -16.03
CA ARG A 65 0.50 -18.78 -17.06
C ARG A 65 1.26 -17.47 -17.20
N ASP A 66 1.34 -16.98 -18.43
CA ASP A 66 2.00 -15.72 -18.71
C ASP A 66 1.30 -14.52 -18.04
N TRP A 67 2.05 -13.65 -17.35
CA TRP A 67 1.45 -12.48 -16.67
C TRP A 67 2.00 -11.11 -17.08
N TRP A 68 3.06 -11.06 -17.88
CA TRP A 68 3.59 -9.82 -18.45
C TRP A 68 3.70 -9.90 -19.98
N PRO A 69 3.56 -8.77 -20.70
CA PRO A 69 3.25 -7.43 -20.18
C PRO A 69 1.82 -7.33 -19.63
N SER A 70 1.60 -6.39 -18.72
CA SER A 70 0.29 -6.15 -18.11
C SER A 70 -0.74 -5.67 -19.15
N PRO A 71 -2.05 -5.72 -18.82
CA PRO A 71 -3.10 -5.16 -19.67
C PRO A 71 -2.97 -3.64 -19.93
N TRP A 72 -2.18 -2.92 -19.12
CA TRP A 72 -1.91 -1.49 -19.26
C TRP A 72 -0.56 -1.20 -19.94
N GLY A 73 0.12 -2.23 -20.40
CA GLY A 73 1.36 -2.14 -21.16
C GLY A 73 2.63 -2.47 -20.36
N PRO A 74 3.78 -2.55 -21.05
CA PRO A 74 5.05 -3.02 -20.48
C PRO A 74 5.71 -2.02 -19.53
N GLN A 75 5.21 -0.80 -19.43
CA GLN A 75 5.72 0.24 -18.52
C GLN A 75 4.76 0.53 -17.36
N ASP A 76 3.66 -0.22 -17.23
CA ASP A 76 2.74 -0.02 -16.12
C ASP A 76 3.37 -0.38 -14.78
N GLU A 77 3.20 0.51 -13.82
CA GLU A 77 3.63 0.37 -12.42
C GLU A 77 2.46 0.62 -11.45
N ALA A 78 1.28 0.99 -11.96
CA ALA A 78 0.11 1.35 -11.17
C ALA A 78 -0.89 0.19 -11.00
N GLY A 79 -0.73 -0.89 -11.77
CA GLY A 79 -1.51 -2.12 -11.63
C GLY A 79 -3.01 -1.89 -11.48
N ALA A 80 -3.64 -2.56 -10.53
CA ALA A 80 -5.08 -2.54 -10.36
C ALA A 80 -5.64 -1.17 -9.93
N SER A 81 -4.80 -0.21 -9.51
CA SER A 81 -5.25 1.16 -9.25
C SER A 81 -5.66 1.88 -10.55
N ASN A 82 -5.24 1.37 -11.71
CA ASN A 82 -5.74 1.80 -13.02
C ASN A 82 -7.25 1.52 -13.22
N ARG A 83 -7.86 0.65 -12.41
CA ARG A 83 -9.31 0.35 -12.46
C ARG A 83 -10.16 1.40 -11.74
N ILE A 84 -9.53 2.30 -10.99
CA ILE A 84 -10.22 3.38 -10.29
C ILE A 84 -10.49 4.52 -11.28
N THR A 85 -11.56 4.36 -12.05
CA THR A 85 -12.01 5.33 -13.05
C THR A 85 -12.99 6.35 -12.44
N PRO A 86 -13.24 7.50 -13.10
CA PRO A 86 -14.28 8.43 -12.66
C PRO A 86 -15.66 7.79 -12.52
N ALA A 87 -16.00 6.84 -13.41
CA ALA A 87 -17.25 6.08 -13.31
C ALA A 87 -17.31 5.23 -12.04
N LYS A 88 -16.17 4.61 -11.66
CA LYS A 88 -16.06 3.81 -10.44
C LYS A 88 -16.18 4.66 -9.18
N VAL A 89 -15.59 5.85 -9.19
CA VAL A 89 -15.73 6.84 -8.10
C VAL A 89 -17.19 7.23 -7.91
N LEU A 90 -17.92 7.50 -9.01
CA LEU A 90 -19.35 7.83 -8.95
C LEU A 90 -20.23 6.63 -8.55
N GLU A 91 -19.85 5.40 -8.90
CA GLU A 91 -20.49 4.18 -8.40
C GLU A 91 -20.37 4.10 -6.87
N ALA A 92 -19.16 4.28 -6.34
CA ALA A 92 -18.90 4.26 -4.91
C ALA A 92 -19.65 5.37 -4.16
N ALA A 93 -19.61 6.61 -4.67
CA ALA A 93 -20.27 7.74 -4.05
C ALA A 93 -21.78 7.53 -3.86
N ARG A 94 -22.43 6.77 -4.76
CA ARG A 94 -23.86 6.45 -4.64
C ARG A 94 -24.18 5.51 -3.48
N LEU A 95 -23.20 4.81 -2.91
CA LEU A 95 -23.38 3.95 -1.74
C LEU A 95 -23.50 4.75 -0.45
N ILE A 96 -23.06 6.02 -0.44
CA ILE A 96 -23.16 6.89 0.73
C ILE A 96 -24.61 7.34 0.87
N LYS A 97 -25.33 6.74 1.82
CA LYS A 97 -26.73 7.05 2.14
C LYS A 97 -26.87 7.75 3.48
N ARG A 98 -26.06 7.35 4.48
CA ARG A 98 -26.16 7.87 5.85
C ARG A 98 -25.06 8.90 6.16
N GLY A 99 -23.93 8.81 5.47
CA GLY A 99 -22.73 9.60 5.77
C GLY A 99 -21.97 9.10 6.99
N THR A 100 -22.25 7.87 7.45
CA THR A 100 -21.52 7.27 8.57
C THR A 100 -20.13 6.87 8.10
N VAL A 101 -19.10 7.30 8.82
CA VAL A 101 -17.71 7.01 8.48
C VAL A 101 -17.14 6.04 9.51
N TYR A 102 -16.61 4.91 9.02
CA TYR A 102 -15.97 3.88 9.82
C TYR A 102 -14.46 3.94 9.57
N ARG A 103 -13.70 4.04 10.67
CA ARG A 103 -12.25 3.92 10.66
C ARG A 103 -11.89 2.44 10.63
N LEU A 104 -11.16 2.00 9.60
CA LEU A 104 -10.74 0.59 9.49
C LEU A 104 -9.28 0.38 9.90
N GLY A 105 -8.52 1.44 10.13
CA GLY A 105 -7.15 1.35 10.64
C GLY A 105 -7.10 1.10 12.15
N MET A 106 -6.27 0.14 12.56
CA MET A 106 -5.81 -0.04 13.93
C MET A 106 -4.90 1.11 14.35
N ILE A 107 -4.84 1.36 15.66
CA ILE A 107 -3.90 2.35 16.22
C ILE A 107 -2.48 1.82 16.04
N LEU A 108 -1.62 2.61 15.39
CA LEU A 108 -0.20 2.32 15.26
C LEU A 108 0.52 2.78 16.53
N GLU A 109 1.07 1.81 17.27
CA GLU A 109 1.74 2.06 18.55
C GLU A 109 2.75 0.94 18.85
N ALA A 110 3.62 1.15 19.85
CA ALA A 110 4.51 0.09 20.31
C ALA A 110 3.73 -1.09 20.92
N GLY A 111 4.23 -2.31 20.71
CA GLY A 111 3.64 -3.53 21.27
C GLY A 111 2.44 -4.09 20.48
N ILE A 112 2.14 -3.55 19.29
CA ILE A 112 1.28 -4.24 18.32
C ILE A 112 1.93 -5.55 17.84
N PRO A 113 1.15 -6.53 17.33
CA PRO A 113 1.73 -7.67 16.66
C PRO A 113 2.48 -7.23 15.39
N LEU A 114 3.60 -7.90 15.12
CA LEU A 114 4.52 -7.60 14.02
C LEU A 114 4.98 -8.91 13.38
N PHE A 115 5.10 -8.92 12.05
CA PHE A 115 5.64 -10.07 11.33
C PHE A 115 7.16 -10.17 11.54
N GLY A 116 7.62 -11.32 12.03
CA GLY A 116 9.04 -11.59 12.24
C GLY A 116 9.69 -10.61 13.23
N ALA A 117 10.79 -10.00 12.81
CA ALA A 117 11.58 -9.07 13.63
C ALA A 117 11.37 -7.59 13.26
N ARG A 118 10.28 -7.25 12.56
CA ARG A 118 9.90 -5.87 12.28
C ARG A 118 9.77 -5.06 13.58
N HIS A 119 9.91 -3.74 13.50
CA HIS A 119 9.76 -2.85 14.65
C HIS A 119 8.91 -1.63 14.33
N VAL A 120 8.34 -1.04 15.37
CA VAL A 120 7.73 0.29 15.30
C VAL A 120 7.97 1.03 16.60
N SER A 121 8.37 2.29 16.51
CA SER A 121 8.42 3.22 17.63
C SER A 121 8.05 4.63 17.20
N ILE A 122 7.37 5.33 18.11
CA ILE A 122 7.14 6.76 18.06
C ILE A 122 7.80 7.34 19.31
N THR A 123 8.64 8.34 19.15
CA THR A 123 9.37 8.96 20.26
C THR A 123 9.30 10.47 20.14
N ILE A 124 8.92 11.13 21.22
CA ILE A 124 9.03 12.59 21.34
C ILE A 124 10.38 12.88 22.01
N PRO A 125 11.34 13.55 21.33
CA PRO A 125 12.70 13.72 21.86
C PRO A 125 12.80 14.71 23.03
N GLY A 126 11.77 15.53 23.27
CA GLY A 126 11.67 16.44 24.40
C GLY A 126 10.24 16.96 24.60
N GLY A 127 9.84 17.24 25.85
CA GLY A 127 8.48 17.68 26.21
C GLY A 127 8.47 19.03 26.93
N PRO A 128 8.18 20.16 26.23
CA PRO A 128 7.90 20.27 24.80
C PRO A 128 9.15 20.08 23.94
N THR A 129 8.97 19.77 22.65
CA THR A 129 10.11 19.59 21.74
C THR A 129 10.80 20.90 21.43
N GLY A 130 10.05 22.00 21.41
CA GLY A 130 10.59 23.35 21.23
C GLY A 130 9.78 24.44 21.93
N GLY A 131 10.39 25.61 22.02
CA GLY A 131 9.83 26.82 22.61
C GLY A 131 10.50 27.24 23.92
N PRO A 132 10.08 28.36 24.51
CA PRO A 132 9.03 29.26 24.04
C PRO A 132 9.47 30.13 22.83
N PHE A 133 8.54 30.43 21.92
CA PHE A 133 8.75 31.37 20.81
C PHE A 133 7.84 32.60 20.90
N GLY A 134 8.41 33.79 20.69
CA GLY A 134 7.70 35.06 20.64
C GLY A 134 7.08 35.52 21.96
N LYS A 135 6.41 36.67 21.94
CA LYS A 135 5.77 37.28 23.13
C LYS A 135 4.60 36.45 23.70
N HIS A 136 4.03 35.55 22.90
CA HIS A 136 2.92 34.68 23.30
C HIS A 136 3.39 33.30 23.78
N GLN A 137 4.71 33.09 23.92
CA GLN A 137 5.31 31.88 24.49
C GLN A 137 4.82 30.58 23.84
N LEU A 138 4.88 30.49 22.51
CA LEU A 138 4.47 29.27 21.79
C LEU A 138 5.45 28.12 22.07
N HIS A 139 4.88 26.96 22.36
CA HIS A 139 5.57 25.69 22.46
C HIS A 139 4.99 24.70 21.44
N TYR A 140 5.79 23.74 21.00
CA TYR A 140 5.35 22.67 20.10
C TYR A 140 5.98 21.32 20.47
N ASN A 141 5.38 20.24 19.98
CA ASN A 141 5.91 18.88 20.06
C ASN A 141 6.12 18.37 18.63
N ASP A 142 7.23 17.68 18.40
CA ASP A 142 7.45 16.87 17.21
C ASP A 142 7.74 15.43 17.64
N GLU A 143 7.38 14.47 16.81
CA GLU A 143 7.73 13.07 16.99
C GLU A 143 8.76 12.58 15.98
N MET A 144 9.54 11.58 16.38
CA MET A 144 10.31 10.72 15.49
C MET A 144 9.57 9.41 15.31
N PHE A 145 9.50 8.94 14.07
CA PHE A 145 9.02 7.59 13.72
C PHE A 145 10.20 6.71 13.28
N SER A 146 10.23 5.48 13.76
CA SER A 146 11.16 4.46 13.28
C SER A 146 10.44 3.11 13.13
N GLY A 147 10.57 2.47 11.98
CA GLY A 147 9.96 1.17 11.69
C GLY A 147 9.84 0.88 10.20
N GLU A 148 9.45 -0.34 9.84
CA GLU A 148 9.06 -0.72 8.47
C GLU A 148 7.70 -0.09 8.13
N ILE A 149 7.70 1.24 7.92
CA ILE A 149 6.50 2.08 7.85
C ILE A 149 5.40 1.55 6.92
N GLY A 150 5.75 0.85 5.84
CA GLY A 150 4.79 0.29 4.89
C GLY A 150 4.26 -1.10 5.25
N GLN A 151 4.75 -1.72 6.33
CA GLN A 151 4.56 -3.12 6.69
C GLN A 151 4.37 -3.34 8.21
N VAL A 152 3.82 -2.34 8.90
CA VAL A 152 3.47 -2.41 10.33
C VAL A 152 2.08 -1.81 10.56
N GLY A 153 1.35 -2.32 11.55
CA GLY A 153 -0.02 -1.86 11.83
C GLY A 153 -1.00 -2.26 10.72
N SER A 154 -2.05 -1.46 10.54
CA SER A 154 -2.86 -1.51 9.32
C SER A 154 -2.03 -0.99 8.15
N GLN A 155 -1.70 -1.89 7.23
CA GLN A 155 -0.71 -1.67 6.18
C GLN A 155 -1.29 -1.94 4.79
N PHE A 156 -0.69 -1.31 3.78
CA PHE A 156 -1.03 -1.49 2.38
C PHE A 156 0.22 -1.91 1.60
N ASP A 157 0.16 -3.06 0.95
CA ASP A 157 1.29 -3.63 0.26
C ASP A 157 1.31 -3.18 -1.22
N GLY A 158 2.38 -2.51 -1.62
CA GLY A 158 2.61 -2.12 -3.00
C GLY A 158 3.16 -3.24 -3.86
N LEU A 159 3.12 -3.07 -5.18
CA LEU A 159 3.47 -4.14 -6.15
C LEU A 159 4.95 -4.51 -6.16
N GLY A 160 5.80 -3.69 -5.54
CA GLY A 160 7.21 -4.01 -5.28
C GLY A 160 7.46 -4.77 -3.98
N HIS A 161 6.43 -5.11 -3.20
CA HIS A 161 6.56 -5.84 -1.93
C HIS A 161 6.84 -7.34 -2.14
N ILE A 162 6.10 -7.98 -3.04
CA ILE A 162 6.15 -9.43 -3.28
C ILE A 162 6.71 -9.69 -4.69
N ALA A 163 7.60 -10.67 -4.78
CA ALA A 163 8.14 -11.21 -6.01
C ALA A 163 8.20 -12.73 -5.94
N ILE A 164 8.33 -13.35 -7.11
CA ILE A 164 8.60 -14.79 -7.22
C ILE A 164 9.81 -15.03 -8.11
N LYS A 165 10.45 -16.19 -7.94
CA LYS A 165 11.56 -16.61 -8.80
C LYS A 165 11.01 -17.25 -10.08
N VAL A 166 11.47 -16.79 -11.23
CA VAL A 166 11.16 -17.31 -12.57
C VAL A 166 12.48 -17.65 -13.25
N GLY A 167 12.73 -18.94 -13.50
CA GLY A 167 14.06 -19.39 -13.90
C GLY A 167 15.12 -18.99 -12.88
N ASN A 168 16.06 -18.13 -13.27
CA ASN A 168 17.12 -17.60 -12.40
C ASN A 168 16.84 -16.20 -11.85
N ASP A 169 15.78 -15.53 -12.31
CA ASP A 169 15.50 -14.14 -11.96
C ASP A 169 14.41 -14.03 -10.90
N ILE A 170 14.50 -13.00 -10.06
CA ILE A 170 13.38 -12.52 -9.25
C ILE A 170 12.55 -11.58 -10.12
N ARG A 171 11.25 -11.89 -10.25
CA ARG A 171 10.29 -11.15 -11.05
C ARG A 171 9.14 -10.63 -10.20
N TYR A 172 8.82 -9.36 -10.41
CA TYR A 172 7.73 -8.64 -9.77
C TYR A 172 6.54 -8.48 -10.74
N TYR A 173 5.57 -7.67 -10.33
CA TYR A 173 4.51 -7.21 -11.22
C TYR A 173 5.05 -6.71 -12.57
N ASN A 174 4.32 -7.03 -13.64
CA ASN A 174 4.66 -6.68 -15.02
C ASN A 174 6.02 -7.22 -15.51
N GLY A 175 6.57 -8.23 -14.82
CA GLY A 175 7.81 -8.91 -15.22
C GLY A 175 9.09 -8.13 -14.92
N PHE A 176 9.01 -7.02 -14.16
CA PHE A 176 10.20 -6.27 -13.77
C PHE A 176 11.16 -7.15 -12.95
N THR A 177 12.43 -7.08 -13.28
CA THR A 177 13.49 -7.81 -12.56
C THR A 177 13.85 -7.10 -11.26
N GLN A 178 14.47 -7.81 -10.32
CA GLN A 178 15.09 -7.20 -9.13
C GLN A 178 15.96 -5.98 -9.46
N ALA A 179 16.79 -6.08 -10.51
CA ALA A 179 17.69 -5.01 -10.91
C ALA A 179 16.94 -3.74 -11.36
N GLN A 180 15.77 -3.89 -11.97
CA GLN A 180 14.90 -2.78 -12.36
C GLN A 180 14.09 -2.22 -11.20
N VAL A 181 13.65 -3.08 -10.28
CA VAL A 181 12.82 -2.70 -9.14
C VAL A 181 13.63 -1.93 -8.09
N GLY A 182 14.90 -2.27 -7.86
CA GLY A 182 15.80 -1.45 -7.06
C GLY A 182 16.56 -2.22 -5.98
N GLY A 183 17.05 -1.51 -4.97
CA GLY A 183 17.98 -2.03 -3.97
C GLY A 183 17.97 -1.24 -2.66
N PRO A 184 19.09 -1.15 -1.92
CA PRO A 184 19.11 -0.70 -0.52
C PRO A 184 18.67 0.74 -0.28
N TYR A 185 18.57 1.57 -1.32
CA TYR A 185 18.12 2.96 -1.25
C TYR A 185 16.67 3.17 -1.71
N GLY A 186 15.88 2.10 -1.71
CA GLY A 186 14.48 2.10 -2.10
C GLY A 186 14.23 1.66 -3.54
N LEU A 187 12.95 1.52 -3.85
CA LEU A 187 12.45 1.07 -5.14
C LEU A 187 12.60 2.15 -6.23
N GLN A 188 13.16 1.76 -7.37
CA GLN A 188 13.22 2.55 -8.61
C GLN A 188 11.98 2.34 -9.48
N LYS A 189 11.37 1.16 -9.41
CA LYS A 189 10.08 0.83 -10.03
C LYS A 189 9.14 0.20 -9.02
N LEU A 190 7.83 0.31 -9.27
CA LEU A 190 6.76 -0.24 -8.42
C LEU A 190 6.73 0.38 -7.01
N GLY A 191 7.34 1.56 -6.84
CA GLY A 191 7.26 2.30 -5.59
C GLY A 191 5.83 2.79 -5.33
N ILE A 192 5.45 2.87 -4.05
CA ILE A 192 4.07 3.17 -3.67
C ILE A 192 3.54 4.52 -4.17
N HIS A 193 4.43 5.48 -4.43
CA HIS A 193 4.12 6.77 -5.05
C HIS A 193 3.54 6.68 -6.47
N ASN A 194 3.64 5.53 -7.16
CA ASN A 194 3.03 5.30 -8.48
C ASN A 194 1.57 4.81 -8.37
N VAL A 195 1.10 4.46 -7.17
CA VAL A 195 -0.27 3.97 -6.95
C VAL A 195 -1.25 5.14 -6.94
N LYS A 196 -2.34 5.01 -7.69
CA LYS A 196 -3.39 6.03 -7.75
C LYS A 196 -4.25 6.00 -6.48
N PRO A 197 -4.84 7.14 -6.05
CA PRO A 197 -5.82 7.18 -4.96
C PRO A 197 -7.00 6.23 -5.21
N PHE A 198 -7.49 5.61 -4.15
CA PHE A 198 -8.68 4.77 -4.20
C PHE A 198 -9.88 5.50 -3.61
N PHE A 199 -10.93 5.59 -4.42
CA PHE A 199 -12.29 5.86 -3.96
C PHE A 199 -13.22 4.96 -4.78
N THR A 200 -13.61 3.82 -4.21
CA THR A 200 -14.29 2.74 -4.93
C THR A 200 -15.27 2.03 -4.03
N ARG A 201 -16.05 1.08 -4.55
CA ARG A 201 -16.92 0.26 -3.73
C ARG A 201 -16.07 -0.76 -2.95
N GLY A 202 -16.26 -0.79 -1.63
CA GLY A 202 -15.80 -1.85 -0.76
C GLY A 202 -16.91 -2.85 -0.47
N ILE A 203 -16.54 -4.12 -0.35
CA ILE A 203 -17.40 -5.23 0.03
C ILE A 203 -16.79 -5.89 1.26
N LEU A 204 -17.54 -5.98 2.34
CA LEU A 204 -17.20 -6.80 3.49
C LEU A 204 -17.78 -8.20 3.30
N LEU A 205 -16.94 -9.22 3.31
CA LEU A 205 -17.33 -10.62 3.46
C LEU A 205 -17.15 -11.02 4.92
N ASP A 206 -18.25 -10.98 5.67
CA ASP A 206 -18.31 -11.38 7.07
C ASP A 206 -18.43 -12.90 7.20
N VAL A 207 -17.33 -13.57 6.83
CA VAL A 207 -17.24 -15.04 6.86
C VAL A 207 -17.36 -15.56 8.28
N LEU A 208 -16.83 -14.85 9.27
CA LEU A 208 -16.99 -15.22 10.68
C LEU A 208 -18.47 -15.31 11.06
N SER A 209 -19.29 -14.31 10.75
CA SER A 209 -20.73 -14.38 11.08
C SER A 209 -21.43 -15.52 10.34
N TYR A 210 -21.00 -15.87 9.12
CA TYR A 210 -21.49 -17.03 8.39
C TYR A 210 -21.18 -18.35 9.11
N LYS A 211 -19.91 -18.58 9.46
CA LYS A 211 -19.45 -19.82 10.12
C LYS A 211 -19.87 -19.94 11.58
N GLY A 212 -20.09 -18.80 12.24
CA GLY A 212 -20.36 -18.70 13.67
C GLY A 212 -19.09 -18.80 14.53
N GLY A 213 -19.27 -18.53 15.83
CA GLY A 213 -18.19 -18.50 16.81
C GLY A 213 -17.56 -17.12 16.98
N ASP A 214 -16.48 -17.06 17.76
CA ASP A 214 -15.82 -15.80 18.12
C ASP A 214 -14.71 -15.38 17.15
N ARG A 215 -14.04 -16.36 16.53
CA ARG A 215 -12.92 -16.19 15.61
C ARG A 215 -12.75 -17.48 14.78
N LEU A 216 -12.39 -17.35 13.51
CA LEU A 216 -12.02 -18.51 12.70
C LEU A 216 -10.67 -19.11 13.15
N PRO A 217 -10.52 -20.45 13.16
CA PRO A 217 -9.26 -21.09 13.56
C PRO A 217 -8.07 -20.69 12.69
N ILE A 218 -6.86 -20.72 13.25
CA ILE A 218 -5.61 -20.58 12.47
C ILE A 218 -5.56 -21.66 11.38
N GLY A 219 -5.17 -21.29 10.16
CA GLY A 219 -5.12 -22.19 9.01
C GLY A 219 -6.50 -22.55 8.43
N TYR A 220 -7.60 -21.92 8.90
CA TYR A 220 -8.90 -22.10 8.24
C TYR A 220 -8.85 -21.47 6.84
N VAL A 221 -8.93 -22.33 5.82
CA VAL A 221 -8.97 -21.92 4.41
C VAL A 221 -10.41 -21.56 4.03
N ILE A 222 -10.67 -20.28 3.80
CA ILE A 222 -11.95 -19.79 3.29
C ILE A 222 -12.09 -20.26 1.84
N THR A 223 -13.12 -21.06 1.61
CA THR A 223 -13.41 -21.70 0.32
C THR A 223 -14.36 -20.85 -0.54
N MET A 224 -14.52 -21.22 -1.81
CA MET A 224 -15.55 -20.61 -2.67
C MET A 224 -16.98 -20.86 -2.16
N ASP A 225 -17.26 -21.98 -1.49
CA ASP A 225 -18.57 -22.18 -0.87
C ASP A 225 -18.78 -21.18 0.28
N ASP A 226 -17.79 -20.99 1.16
CA ASP A 226 -17.87 -20.00 2.24
C ASP A 226 -18.14 -18.60 1.69
N VAL A 227 -17.45 -18.20 0.61
CA VAL A 227 -17.65 -16.91 -0.07
C VAL A 227 -19.07 -16.79 -0.61
N MET A 228 -19.53 -17.76 -1.40
CA MET A 228 -20.84 -17.71 -2.05
C MET A 228 -21.98 -17.74 -1.04
N GLN A 229 -21.85 -18.51 0.04
CA GLN A 229 -22.84 -18.55 1.12
C GLN A 229 -22.85 -17.26 1.94
N THR A 230 -21.67 -16.67 2.20
CA THR A 230 -21.56 -15.37 2.86
C THR A 230 -22.25 -14.28 2.05
N LEU A 231 -21.96 -14.17 0.74
CA LEU A 231 -22.62 -13.23 -0.16
C LEU A 231 -24.16 -13.41 -0.18
N ARG A 232 -24.63 -14.67 -0.30
CA ARG A 232 -26.06 -14.99 -0.24
C ARG A 232 -26.71 -14.55 1.06
N ARG A 233 -26.07 -14.86 2.20
CA ARG A 233 -26.59 -14.50 3.54
C ARG A 233 -26.61 -12.99 3.76
N GLN A 234 -25.63 -12.27 3.22
CA GLN A 234 -25.56 -10.81 3.32
C GLN A 234 -26.49 -10.10 2.34
N GLY A 235 -26.97 -10.78 1.30
CA GLY A 235 -27.75 -10.16 0.22
C GLY A 235 -26.93 -9.21 -0.64
N VAL A 236 -25.61 -9.43 -0.73
CA VAL A 236 -24.67 -8.58 -1.47
C VAL A 236 -24.33 -9.21 -2.82
N ARG A 237 -24.28 -8.38 -3.86
CA ARG A 237 -23.85 -8.84 -5.19
C ARG A 237 -22.35 -9.17 -5.19
N GLU A 238 -21.96 -10.09 -6.05
CA GLU A 238 -20.55 -10.44 -6.24
C GLU A 238 -19.67 -9.20 -6.53
N PRO A 239 -18.38 -9.24 -6.18
CA PRO A 239 -17.39 -8.25 -6.60
C PRO A 239 -17.31 -8.16 -8.12
N GLY A 240 -16.92 -6.99 -8.59
CA GLY A 240 -16.66 -6.66 -9.98
C GLY A 240 -15.46 -5.74 -10.11
N GLU A 241 -15.27 -5.24 -11.33
CA GLU A 241 -14.05 -4.54 -11.70
C GLU A 241 -13.82 -3.30 -10.83
N GLY A 242 -12.62 -3.21 -10.25
CA GLY A 242 -12.16 -2.10 -9.41
C GLY A 242 -12.68 -2.11 -7.96
N ASP A 243 -13.44 -3.11 -7.53
CA ASP A 243 -13.90 -3.19 -6.13
C ASP A 243 -12.76 -3.52 -5.15
N VAL A 244 -12.99 -3.22 -3.87
CA VAL A 244 -12.20 -3.76 -2.76
C VAL A 244 -12.99 -4.85 -2.05
N VAL A 245 -12.34 -5.96 -1.71
CA VAL A 245 -12.96 -7.07 -0.96
C VAL A 245 -12.22 -7.28 0.34
N LEU A 246 -12.94 -7.15 1.46
CA LEU A 246 -12.40 -7.29 2.82
C LEU A 246 -12.99 -8.53 3.48
N PHE A 247 -12.14 -9.44 3.97
CA PHE A 247 -12.55 -10.63 4.70
C PHE A 247 -12.52 -10.37 6.21
N ARG A 248 -13.66 -10.53 6.88
CA ARG A 248 -13.69 -10.57 8.35
C ARG A 248 -13.67 -12.01 8.84
N THR A 249 -12.65 -12.31 9.65
CA THR A 249 -12.38 -13.62 10.24
C THR A 249 -12.46 -13.60 11.78
N GLY A 250 -12.48 -12.40 12.36
CA GLY A 250 -12.35 -12.14 13.80
C GLY A 250 -10.92 -12.21 14.32
N HIS A 251 -9.92 -12.38 13.45
CA HIS A 251 -8.53 -12.56 13.89
C HIS A 251 -8.00 -11.32 14.61
N ILE A 252 -8.44 -10.13 14.21
CA ILE A 252 -8.09 -8.84 14.84
C ILE A 252 -8.46 -8.77 16.32
N LYS A 253 -9.35 -9.64 16.82
CA LYS A 253 -9.72 -9.69 18.25
C LYS A 253 -8.54 -10.08 19.15
N LEU A 254 -7.49 -10.71 18.60
CA LEU A 254 -6.26 -11.03 19.33
C LEU A 254 -5.29 -9.84 19.41
N TRP A 255 -5.47 -8.80 18.60
CA TRP A 255 -4.57 -7.65 18.52
C TRP A 255 -4.30 -7.03 19.89
N LYS A 256 -3.03 -7.00 20.31
CA LYS A 256 -2.57 -6.54 21.64
C LYS A 256 -3.15 -7.29 22.85
N LYS A 257 -3.97 -8.32 22.63
CA LYS A 257 -4.48 -9.22 23.68
C LYS A 257 -3.66 -10.51 23.75
N ASP A 258 -3.34 -11.08 22.60
CA ASP A 258 -2.50 -12.26 22.45
C ASP A 258 -1.75 -12.19 21.11
N ASN A 259 -0.67 -11.40 21.08
CA ASN A 259 0.15 -11.24 19.88
C ASN A 259 0.89 -12.53 19.51
N VAL A 260 1.13 -13.43 20.47
CA VAL A 260 1.80 -14.71 20.22
C VAL A 260 0.89 -15.59 19.37
N GLU A 261 -0.38 -15.71 19.75
CA GLU A 261 -1.37 -16.44 18.96
C GLU A 261 -1.67 -15.75 17.62
N PHE A 262 -1.76 -14.41 17.60
CA PHE A 262 -1.96 -13.64 16.35
C PHE A 262 -0.85 -13.93 15.33
N ASN A 263 0.41 -13.96 15.77
CA ASN A 263 1.57 -14.18 14.89
C ASN A 263 1.83 -15.65 14.55
N LYS A 264 1.12 -16.61 15.17
CA LYS A 264 1.37 -18.05 14.96
C LYS A 264 0.86 -18.54 13.60
N GLY A 265 -0.08 -17.82 13.00
CA GLY A 265 -0.78 -18.15 11.76
C GLY A 265 -2.16 -17.51 11.76
N GLU A 266 -2.92 -17.70 10.69
CA GLU A 266 -4.22 -17.03 10.53
C GLU A 266 -5.19 -17.77 9.59
N PRO A 267 -6.50 -17.55 9.74
CA PRO A 267 -7.50 -17.90 8.72
C PRO A 267 -7.42 -16.93 7.52
N GLY A 268 -7.88 -17.37 6.34
CA GLY A 268 -7.98 -16.50 5.16
C GLY A 268 -8.42 -17.27 3.90
N PRO A 269 -8.69 -16.60 2.77
CA PRO A 269 -8.98 -17.26 1.49
C PRO A 269 -7.84 -18.13 1.00
N GLY A 270 -8.19 -19.24 0.34
CA GLY A 270 -7.27 -20.10 -0.40
C GLY A 270 -7.11 -19.69 -1.88
N ALA A 271 -6.27 -20.39 -2.63
CA ALA A 271 -5.88 -19.98 -3.98
C ALA A 271 -7.05 -20.01 -4.97
N THR A 272 -8.06 -20.86 -4.75
CA THR A 272 -9.29 -20.88 -5.56
C THR A 272 -10.05 -19.54 -5.44
N VAL A 273 -10.21 -19.03 -4.22
CA VAL A 273 -10.83 -17.72 -3.99
C VAL A 273 -9.96 -16.60 -4.55
N ALA A 274 -8.63 -16.71 -4.39
CA ALA A 274 -7.70 -15.73 -4.94
C ALA A 274 -7.83 -15.59 -6.47
N LYS A 275 -7.88 -16.71 -7.19
CA LYS A 275 -8.08 -16.77 -8.65
C LYS A 275 -9.45 -16.21 -9.06
N TRP A 276 -10.51 -16.52 -8.31
CA TRP A 276 -11.83 -15.95 -8.56
C TRP A 276 -11.85 -14.43 -8.41
N LEU A 277 -11.19 -13.87 -7.39
CA LEU A 277 -11.06 -12.42 -7.23
C LEU A 277 -10.28 -11.75 -8.39
N VAL A 278 -9.27 -12.45 -8.94
CA VAL A 278 -8.58 -12.03 -10.17
C VAL A 278 -9.54 -11.96 -11.36
N GLU A 279 -10.41 -12.96 -11.54
CA GLU A 279 -11.43 -12.97 -12.60
C GLU A 279 -12.44 -11.82 -12.43
N LYS A 280 -12.76 -11.46 -11.19
CA LYS A 280 -13.58 -10.28 -10.87
C LYS A 280 -12.86 -8.95 -11.12
N LYS A 281 -11.55 -8.97 -11.37
CA LYS A 281 -10.72 -7.79 -11.63
C LYS A 281 -10.83 -6.76 -10.50
N ILE A 282 -10.82 -7.22 -9.25
CA ILE A 282 -10.82 -6.32 -8.10
C ILE A 282 -9.56 -5.42 -8.11
N ALA A 283 -9.64 -4.32 -7.36
CA ALA A 283 -8.51 -3.41 -7.18
C ALA A 283 -7.62 -3.82 -6.01
N CYS A 284 -8.24 -4.27 -4.91
CA CYS A 284 -7.56 -4.56 -3.66
C CYS A 284 -8.33 -5.64 -2.90
N VAL A 285 -7.59 -6.53 -2.25
CA VAL A 285 -8.12 -7.47 -1.26
C VAL A 285 -7.56 -7.10 0.11
N GLY A 286 -8.26 -7.46 1.18
CA GLY A 286 -7.74 -7.27 2.51
C GLY A 286 -8.47 -8.08 3.56
N GLY A 287 -7.99 -7.98 4.79
CA GLY A 287 -8.51 -8.74 5.91
C GLY A 287 -8.19 -8.13 7.26
N ASP A 288 -8.74 -8.75 8.30
CA ASP A 288 -8.56 -8.40 9.70
C ASP A 288 -7.41 -9.20 10.35
N ASN A 289 -6.39 -9.53 9.55
CA ASN A 289 -5.27 -10.43 9.80
C ASN A 289 -4.01 -9.93 9.05
N TRP A 290 -2.83 -10.51 9.29
CA TRP A 290 -1.51 -9.99 8.89
C TRP A 290 -0.96 -10.51 7.56
N ALA A 291 -1.64 -11.45 6.90
CA ALA A 291 -1.33 -11.93 5.55
C ALA A 291 -2.54 -11.93 4.62
N THR A 292 -3.74 -11.57 5.10
CA THR A 292 -5.02 -11.70 4.38
C THR A 292 -5.42 -13.15 4.08
N GLU A 293 -4.51 -14.00 3.58
CA GLU A 293 -4.69 -15.41 3.23
C GLU A 293 -4.47 -16.39 4.39
N ALA A 294 -4.88 -17.65 4.22
CA ALA A 294 -4.69 -18.66 5.25
C ALA A 294 -3.19 -18.98 5.47
N VAL A 295 -2.77 -19.00 6.73
CA VAL A 295 -1.42 -19.40 7.14
C VAL A 295 -1.51 -20.43 8.30
N PRO A 296 -1.08 -21.69 8.10
CA PRO A 296 -0.64 -22.27 6.82
C PRO A 296 -1.80 -22.33 5.81
N GLY A 297 -1.45 -22.24 4.53
CA GLY A 297 -2.38 -22.36 3.43
C GLY A 297 -2.74 -23.82 3.08
N GLU A 298 -3.46 -24.01 1.99
CA GLU A 298 -3.91 -25.32 1.49
C GLU A 298 -2.75 -26.22 1.01
N ASP A 299 -1.68 -25.62 0.47
CA ASP A 299 -0.47 -26.30 0.03
C ASP A 299 0.74 -25.75 0.80
N GLN A 300 1.40 -26.60 1.58
CA GLN A 300 2.56 -26.22 2.40
C GLN A 300 3.82 -25.94 1.57
N ASP A 301 3.90 -26.47 0.35
CA ASP A 301 5.00 -26.21 -0.57
C ASP A 301 4.83 -24.88 -1.33
N ARG A 302 3.67 -24.22 -1.18
CA ARG A 302 3.33 -22.94 -1.81
C ARG A 302 2.89 -21.89 -0.77
N PRO A 303 3.79 -21.49 0.15
CA PRO A 303 3.47 -20.48 1.15
C PRO A 303 3.19 -19.12 0.49
N PHE A 304 2.20 -18.40 1.02
CA PHE A 304 1.78 -17.08 0.52
C PHE A 304 1.42 -17.08 -0.98
N GLU A 305 0.78 -18.16 -1.46
CA GLU A 305 0.40 -18.27 -2.86
C GLU A 305 -0.60 -17.19 -3.27
N CYS A 306 -1.53 -16.80 -2.39
CA CYS A 306 -2.53 -15.81 -2.73
C CYS A 306 -1.88 -14.44 -2.95
N HIS A 307 -0.88 -14.05 -2.15
CA HIS A 307 -0.08 -12.85 -2.41
C HIS A 307 0.56 -12.86 -3.80
N ALA A 308 1.17 -13.97 -4.22
CA ALA A 308 1.77 -14.10 -5.54
C ALA A 308 0.71 -14.01 -6.66
N ILE A 309 -0.45 -14.64 -6.46
CA ILE A 309 -1.60 -14.55 -7.38
C ILE A 309 -2.04 -13.09 -7.49
N TRP A 310 -2.37 -12.42 -6.39
CA TRP A 310 -2.93 -11.07 -6.44
C TRP A 310 -1.90 -10.04 -6.92
N MET A 311 -0.76 -9.96 -6.26
CA MET A 311 0.17 -8.85 -6.43
C MET A 311 1.12 -9.07 -7.60
N THR A 312 1.90 -10.16 -7.54
CA THR A 312 2.99 -10.39 -8.50
C THR A 312 2.44 -10.64 -9.90
N THR A 313 1.40 -11.48 -10.03
CA THR A 313 0.90 -11.88 -11.34
C THR A 313 -0.31 -11.08 -11.83
N ASN A 314 -1.01 -10.32 -10.99
CA ASN A 314 -2.23 -9.61 -11.41
C ASN A 314 -2.28 -8.12 -11.00
N GLY A 315 -1.28 -7.62 -10.27
CA GLY A 315 -1.20 -6.22 -9.87
C GLY A 315 -2.31 -5.77 -8.92
N ILE A 316 -2.97 -6.70 -8.23
CA ILE A 316 -4.00 -6.46 -7.21
C ILE A 316 -3.30 -6.20 -5.88
N TYR A 317 -3.71 -5.13 -5.19
CA TYR A 317 -3.10 -4.73 -3.92
C TYR A 317 -3.66 -5.50 -2.73
N ASN A 318 -2.90 -5.50 -1.64
CA ASN A 318 -3.30 -6.12 -0.38
C ASN A 318 -3.37 -5.06 0.73
N ILE A 319 -4.38 -5.15 1.60
CA ILE A 319 -4.52 -4.30 2.77
C ILE A 319 -4.80 -5.12 4.03
N GLU A 320 -3.86 -5.10 4.97
CA GLU A 320 -3.82 -6.05 6.09
C GLU A 320 -4.16 -5.37 7.41
N ASN A 321 -4.47 -6.18 8.42
CA ASN A 321 -4.74 -5.77 9.80
C ASN A 321 -5.86 -4.72 9.90
N GLN A 322 -6.96 -4.90 9.16
CA GLN A 322 -8.10 -3.97 9.19
C GLN A 322 -9.04 -4.25 10.36
N TYR A 323 -9.60 -3.20 10.96
CA TYR A 323 -10.65 -3.27 11.96
C TYR A 323 -12.02 -3.31 11.29
N LEU A 324 -12.62 -4.50 11.21
CA LEU A 324 -13.88 -4.75 10.49
C LEU A 324 -15.10 -4.98 11.41
N GLU A 325 -14.91 -4.93 12.73
CA GLU A 325 -15.94 -5.29 13.70
C GLU A 325 -17.14 -4.35 13.67
N ASP A 326 -16.91 -3.03 13.57
CA ASP A 326 -18.02 -2.04 13.56
C ASP A 326 -18.89 -2.17 12.30
N LEU A 327 -18.27 -2.40 11.14
CA LEU A 327 -19.00 -2.65 9.90
C LEU A 327 -19.87 -3.91 10.01
N ALA A 328 -19.32 -4.99 10.56
CA ALA A 328 -20.04 -6.25 10.75
C ALA A 328 -21.19 -6.10 11.75
N GLN A 329 -20.95 -5.41 12.87
CA GLN A 329 -21.97 -5.12 13.88
C GLN A 329 -23.15 -4.34 13.28
N ASP A 330 -22.86 -3.33 12.45
CA ASP A 330 -23.87 -2.50 11.79
C ASP A 330 -24.42 -3.11 10.50
N LYS A 331 -23.95 -4.31 10.13
CA LYS A 331 -24.31 -5.03 8.90
C LYS A 331 -24.11 -4.20 7.64
N VAL A 332 -23.02 -3.42 7.61
CA VAL A 332 -22.60 -2.60 6.47
C VAL A 332 -21.68 -3.43 5.59
N TYR A 333 -22.29 -4.12 4.62
CA TYR A 333 -21.56 -5.05 3.74
C TYR A 333 -21.14 -4.46 2.40
N GLU A 334 -21.73 -3.34 1.99
CA GLU A 334 -21.33 -2.55 0.81
C GLU A 334 -21.21 -1.08 1.22
N PHE A 335 -20.11 -0.45 0.84
CA PHE A 335 -19.78 0.93 1.24
C PHE A 335 -18.88 1.60 0.21
N ALA A 336 -18.80 2.93 0.25
CA ALA A 336 -17.70 3.62 -0.41
C ALA A 336 -16.43 3.43 0.44
N TRP A 337 -15.38 2.91 -0.17
CA TRP A 337 -14.08 2.70 0.44
C TRP A 337 -13.11 3.74 -0.09
N SER A 338 -12.40 4.40 0.83
CA SER A 338 -11.40 5.41 0.51
C SER A 338 -10.08 5.07 1.17
N PHE A 339 -9.01 5.12 0.38
CA PHE A 339 -7.65 4.97 0.84
C PHE A 339 -6.70 5.66 -0.13
N THR A 340 -5.65 6.26 0.37
CA THR A 340 -4.57 6.79 -0.47
C THR A 340 -3.26 6.53 0.27
N PRO A 341 -2.31 5.81 -0.35
CA PRO A 341 -1.02 5.62 0.28
C PRO A 341 -0.31 6.96 0.44
N LEU A 342 0.54 7.07 1.46
CA LEU A 342 1.49 8.16 1.56
C LEU A 342 2.38 8.17 0.31
N PRO A 343 2.69 9.34 -0.27
CA PRO A 343 3.52 9.44 -1.48
C PRO A 343 5.02 9.24 -1.15
N LEU A 344 5.36 8.08 -0.58
CA LEU A 344 6.71 7.70 -0.18
C LEU A 344 7.50 7.23 -1.41
N LYS A 345 8.46 8.04 -1.85
CA LYS A 345 9.34 7.65 -2.96
C LYS A 345 10.18 6.44 -2.55
N GLY A 346 10.14 5.39 -3.38
CA GLY A 346 10.91 4.17 -3.18
C GLY A 346 10.40 3.21 -2.09
N ALA A 347 9.25 3.46 -1.47
CA ALA A 347 8.68 2.53 -0.51
C ALA A 347 7.94 1.37 -1.20
N THR A 348 8.01 0.18 -0.59
CA THR A 348 7.35 -1.07 -1.02
C THR A 348 5.86 -1.12 -0.64
N GLY A 349 5.43 -0.28 0.30
CA GLY A 349 4.09 -0.23 0.84
C GLY A 349 3.84 1.12 1.52
N SER A 350 2.70 1.26 2.17
CA SER A 350 2.36 2.47 2.92
C SER A 350 1.57 2.11 4.17
N PRO A 351 1.76 2.86 5.27
CA PRO A 351 0.77 2.87 6.32
C PRO A 351 -0.47 3.56 5.77
N GLY A 352 -1.58 3.43 6.48
CA GLY A 352 -2.68 4.34 6.27
C GLY A 352 -3.95 3.83 6.89
N ASN A 353 -4.88 4.75 7.06
CA ASN A 353 -6.20 4.43 7.53
C ASN A 353 -7.14 4.35 6.34
N SER A 354 -7.59 3.14 6.02
CA SER A 354 -8.70 3.00 5.08
C SER A 354 -10.01 3.32 5.80
N VAL A 355 -10.94 3.95 5.08
CA VAL A 355 -12.24 4.34 5.64
C VAL A 355 -13.37 3.78 4.80
N ALA A 356 -14.40 3.29 5.48
CA ALA A 356 -15.67 2.92 4.86
C ALA A 356 -16.71 4.00 5.14
N ILE A 357 -17.50 4.35 4.12
CA ILE A 357 -18.51 5.39 4.19
C ILE A 357 -19.83 4.81 3.67
N ALA A 358 -20.87 4.83 4.51
CA ALA A 358 -22.18 4.24 4.24
C ALA A 358 -23.32 5.25 4.39
#